data_AF-A0A0M0LPF3-F1
#
_entry.id   AF-A0A0M0LPF3-F1
#
_cell.length_a   1.000
_cell.length_b   1.000
_cell.length_c   1.000
_cell.angle_alpha   90.00
_cell.angle_beta   90.00
_cell.angle_gamma   90.00
#
_symmetry.space_group_name_H-M   'P 1'
#
loop_
_entity.id
_entity.type
_entity.pdbx_description
1 polymer ?
#
loop_
_entity_poly.entity_id
_entity_poly.type
_entity_poly.pdbx_seq_one_letter_code
_entity_poly.pdbx_strand_id
1 'polypeptide(L)'
;MILATVKDIQGRPRSPDSRALITRSPQRDGIGAMRDFIARRTAEQIRQGNLEHSAKLASCKPVVDSVMDTEIAAVARGELAKASAARRAEEEAKRKAAARDYYSRLRTVRSNTDTLMDTEAAAIARSQMAAMSRARRAAEAEEIRRENSAMKERIRNVVSLTDVDISDEVAGEAREMKAAESMARRQAQIEKIKVENEAIRQRLANAKAVTDDDVLDDVMEGGKAVGAARIAMSADSKARKAQAAQQLNSENKELTRRIANTTSKTDDGDGNQF
;
A
#
# COMPACT_ATOMS: atom_id res chain seq x y z
N MET A 1 3.76 -62.02 -19.10
CA MET A 1 5.14 -62.03 -18.54
C MET A 1 5.94 -61.00 -19.34
N ILE A 2 5.92 -59.74 -18.89
CA ILE A 2 6.62 -58.64 -19.57
C ILE A 2 7.27 -57.78 -18.49
N LEU A 3 8.59 -57.62 -18.63
CA LEU A 3 9.45 -56.79 -17.80
C LEU A 3 9.00 -55.32 -17.84
N ALA A 4 8.92 -54.67 -16.69
CA ALA A 4 8.83 -53.21 -16.58
C ALA A 4 10.06 -52.68 -15.85
N THR A 5 11.02 -52.23 -16.64
CA THR A 5 12.20 -51.46 -16.24
C THR A 5 11.81 -50.04 -15.84
N VAL A 6 12.37 -49.58 -14.73
CA VAL A 6 12.29 -48.21 -14.20
C VAL A 6 12.87 -47.21 -15.20
N LYS A 7 12.01 -46.37 -15.78
CA LYS A 7 12.36 -45.09 -16.39
C LYS A 7 11.18 -44.14 -16.20
N ASP A 8 11.50 -42.85 -16.10
CA ASP A 8 10.60 -41.69 -16.11
C ASP A 8 10.21 -41.08 -14.75
N ILE A 9 11.20 -40.44 -14.12
CA ILE A 9 10.94 -39.22 -13.32
C ILE A 9 11.94 -38.15 -13.77
N GLN A 10 11.67 -37.54 -14.92
CA GLN A 10 12.24 -36.24 -15.30
C GLN A 10 11.15 -35.38 -15.93
N GLY A 11 10.77 -34.31 -15.24
CA GLY A 11 9.77 -33.38 -15.75
C GLY A 11 9.15 -32.45 -14.71
N ARG A 12 9.95 -31.71 -13.94
CA ARG A 12 9.53 -30.39 -13.43
C ARG A 12 10.69 -29.39 -13.59
N PRO A 13 10.47 -28.23 -14.22
CA PRO A 13 11.52 -27.24 -14.41
C PRO A 13 11.96 -26.70 -13.05
N ARG A 14 13.28 -26.70 -12.82
CA ARG A 14 13.91 -26.00 -11.69
C ARG A 14 13.76 -24.50 -11.93
N SER A 15 13.01 -23.81 -11.07
CA SER A 15 13.04 -22.35 -11.03
C SER A 15 14.46 -21.87 -10.73
N PRO A 16 15.02 -20.91 -11.50
CA PRO A 16 16.16 -20.15 -11.03
C PRO A 16 15.69 -19.19 -9.92
N ASP A 17 16.59 -18.76 -9.06
CA ASP A 17 16.37 -17.79 -7.98
C ASP A 17 15.75 -18.29 -6.67
N SER A 18 16.45 -19.22 -6.02
CA SER A 18 16.48 -19.30 -4.55
C SER A 18 17.73 -18.61 -3.99
N ARG A 19 18.04 -17.40 -4.48
CA ARG A 19 18.76 -16.43 -3.64
C ARG A 19 17.74 -15.92 -2.63
N ALA A 20 17.67 -16.62 -1.50
CA ALA A 20 16.93 -16.17 -0.34
C ALA A 20 17.31 -14.71 -0.04
N LEU A 21 16.41 -13.79 -0.37
CA LEU A 21 16.31 -12.49 0.26
C LEU A 21 16.10 -12.77 1.75
N ILE A 22 17.20 -12.91 2.48
CA ILE A 22 17.21 -12.70 3.92
C ILE A 22 17.00 -11.20 4.07
N THR A 23 15.74 -10.81 4.26
CA THR A 23 15.36 -9.51 4.76
C THR A 23 16.08 -9.33 6.10
N ARG A 24 17.22 -8.63 6.06
CA ARG A 24 17.92 -8.16 7.26
C ARG A 24 16.96 -7.23 7.99
N SER A 25 16.37 -7.72 9.06
CA SER A 25 15.65 -6.88 10.02
C SER A 25 16.64 -5.87 10.61
N PRO A 26 16.37 -4.56 10.55
CA PRO A 26 17.30 -3.51 11.01
C PRO A 26 17.22 -3.31 12.53
N GLN A 27 17.19 -4.39 13.31
CA GLN A 27 17.09 -4.34 14.77
C GLN A 27 17.88 -5.50 15.40
N ARG A 28 19.22 -5.46 15.39
CA ARG A 28 20.11 -6.21 16.30
C ARG A 28 21.61 -5.85 16.15
N ASP A 29 21.94 -4.56 16.01
CA ASP A 29 23.31 -4.14 15.64
C ASP A 29 24.34 -4.08 16.78
N GLY A 30 23.96 -4.31 18.04
CA GLY A 30 24.90 -4.21 19.18
C GLY A 30 25.70 -5.48 19.50
N ILE A 31 25.07 -6.65 19.43
CA ILE A 31 25.66 -7.91 19.97
C ILE A 31 26.51 -8.63 18.92
N GLY A 32 26.16 -8.52 17.63
CA GLY A 32 26.93 -9.10 16.53
C GLY A 32 28.28 -8.41 16.33
N ALA A 33 28.30 -7.08 16.37
CA ALA A 33 29.53 -6.29 16.18
C ALA A 33 30.59 -6.59 17.25
N MET A 34 30.18 -6.80 18.50
CA MET A 34 31.10 -7.14 19.60
C MET A 34 31.67 -8.55 19.45
N ARG A 35 30.87 -9.52 19.01
CA ARG A 35 31.34 -10.88 18.71
C ARG A 35 32.38 -10.89 17.58
N ASP A 36 32.12 -10.14 16.52
CA ASP A 36 33.04 -10.04 15.38
C ASP A 36 34.35 -9.34 15.77
N PHE A 37 34.30 -8.32 16.63
CA PHE A 37 35.49 -7.66 17.17
C PHE A 37 36.35 -8.62 18.01
N ILE A 38 35.73 -9.39 18.91
CA ILE A 38 36.44 -10.37 19.76
C ILE A 38 37.08 -11.47 18.91
N ALA A 39 36.39 -11.95 17.88
CA ALA A 39 36.91 -12.98 16.98
C ALA A 39 38.11 -12.48 16.15
N ARG A 40 38.06 -11.24 15.66
CA ARG A 40 39.20 -10.64 14.92
C ARG A 40 40.41 -10.47 15.82
N ARG A 41 40.21 -9.96 17.04
CA ARG A 41 41.29 -9.74 18.01
C ARG A 41 41.98 -11.04 18.43
N THR A 42 41.22 -12.11 18.68
CA THR A 42 41.81 -13.43 19.01
C THR A 42 42.56 -14.04 17.82
N ALA A 43 42.03 -13.91 16.60
CA ALA A 43 42.72 -14.38 15.40
C ALA A 43 44.04 -13.63 15.13
N GLU A 44 44.10 -12.33 15.41
CA GLU A 44 45.33 -11.54 15.30
C GLU A 44 46.37 -11.94 16.36
N GLN A 45 45.94 -12.19 17.60
CA GLN A 45 46.81 -12.64 18.66
C GLN A 45 47.46 -14.01 18.36
N ILE A 46 46.69 -14.95 17.80
CA ILE A 46 47.21 -16.25 17.35
C ILE A 46 48.22 -16.07 16.21
N ARG A 47 47.93 -15.17 15.26
CA ARG A 47 48.86 -14.87 14.15
C ARG A 47 50.17 -14.29 14.66
N GLN A 48 50.14 -13.33 15.58
CA GLN A 48 51.35 -12.76 16.19
C GLN A 48 52.16 -13.84 16.92
N GLY A 49 51.51 -14.68 17.73
CA GLY A 49 52.19 -15.77 18.43
C GLY A 49 52.87 -16.77 17.48
N ASN A 50 52.23 -17.11 16.36
CA ASN A 50 52.83 -18.00 15.35
C ASN A 50 54.02 -17.37 14.62
N LEU A 51 53.97 -16.06 14.36
CA LEU A 51 55.09 -15.29 13.80
C LEU A 51 56.28 -15.22 14.76
N GLU A 52 56.03 -15.02 16.06
CA GLU A 52 57.09 -15.02 17.06
C GLU A 52 57.72 -16.41 17.24
N HIS A 53 56.89 -17.46 17.23
CA HIS A 53 57.37 -18.84 17.33
C HIS A 53 58.22 -19.24 16.12
N SER A 54 57.78 -18.88 14.90
CA SER A 54 58.55 -19.16 13.69
C SER A 54 59.86 -18.36 13.64
N ALA A 55 59.86 -17.11 14.08
CA ALA A 55 61.08 -16.31 14.20
C ALA A 55 62.07 -16.91 15.20
N LYS A 56 61.59 -17.41 16.36
CA LYS A 56 62.42 -18.13 17.33
C LYS A 56 63.02 -19.40 16.73
N LEU A 57 62.22 -20.22 16.05
CA LEU A 57 62.71 -21.42 15.37
C LEU A 57 63.76 -21.11 14.30
N ALA A 58 63.57 -20.03 13.53
CA ALA A 58 64.55 -19.58 12.55
C ALA A 58 65.86 -19.07 13.17
N SER A 59 65.80 -18.51 14.39
CA SER A 59 66.98 -18.03 15.12
C SER A 59 67.81 -19.14 15.78
N CYS A 60 67.20 -20.32 15.98
CA CYS A 60 67.91 -21.48 16.50
C CYS A 60 68.82 -22.04 15.41
N LYS A 61 70.14 -21.88 15.56
CA LYS A 61 71.11 -22.57 14.69
C LYS A 61 70.93 -24.08 14.84
N PRO A 62 70.92 -24.85 13.73
CA PRO A 62 70.86 -26.30 13.84
C PRO A 62 72.12 -26.80 14.53
N VAL A 63 71.95 -27.55 15.61
CA VAL A 63 73.03 -28.33 16.22
C VAL A 63 73.33 -29.46 15.24
N VAL A 64 74.46 -29.36 14.54
CA VAL A 64 74.92 -30.43 13.65
C VAL A 64 75.91 -31.27 14.46
N ASP A 65 75.40 -32.32 15.10
CA ASP A 65 76.24 -33.32 15.75
C ASP A 65 77.02 -34.11 14.69
N SER A 66 78.31 -34.30 14.96
CA SER A 66 79.31 -34.91 14.10
C SER A 66 78.99 -36.35 13.69
N VAL A 67 79.47 -36.71 12.50
CA VAL A 67 79.05 -37.82 11.62
C VAL A 67 79.32 -39.25 12.13
N MET A 68 79.69 -39.47 13.40
CA MET A 68 80.16 -40.80 13.89
C MET A 68 79.14 -41.61 14.72
N ASP A 69 77.98 -41.06 15.10
CA ASP A 69 76.92 -41.80 15.83
C ASP A 69 75.79 -42.33 14.91
N THR A 70 75.96 -42.24 13.59
CA THR A 70 74.84 -42.41 12.65
C THR A 70 74.52 -43.86 12.33
N GLU A 71 75.51 -44.74 12.21
CA GLU A 71 75.30 -46.13 11.77
C GLU A 71 74.77 -47.04 12.88
N ILE A 72 75.36 -47.01 14.08
CA ILE A 72 74.88 -47.81 15.22
C ILE A 72 73.47 -47.36 15.64
N ALA A 73 73.21 -46.04 15.66
CA ALA A 73 71.88 -45.52 15.93
C ALA A 73 70.89 -45.81 14.78
N ALA A 74 71.34 -45.91 13.53
CA ALA A 74 70.48 -46.32 12.41
C ALA A 74 70.09 -47.81 12.51
N VAL A 75 71.02 -48.69 12.87
CA VAL A 75 70.73 -50.11 13.11
C VAL A 75 69.75 -50.29 14.27
N ALA A 76 69.99 -49.63 15.41
CA ALA A 76 69.09 -49.69 16.56
C ALA A 76 67.68 -49.15 16.25
N ARG A 77 67.58 -48.06 15.47
CA ARG A 77 66.29 -47.54 14.98
C ARG A 77 65.60 -48.52 14.03
N GLY A 78 66.37 -49.19 13.16
CA GLY A 78 65.86 -50.21 12.25
C GLY A 78 65.31 -51.43 12.99
N GLU A 79 65.98 -51.89 14.04
CA GLU A 79 65.52 -53.00 14.88
C GLU A 79 64.27 -52.62 15.70
N LEU A 80 64.25 -51.41 16.28
CA LEU A 80 63.08 -50.92 17.01
C LEU A 80 61.87 -50.71 16.08
N ALA A 81 62.11 -50.27 14.84
CA ALA A 81 61.07 -50.16 13.83
C ALA A 81 60.51 -51.54 13.43
N LYS A 82 61.35 -52.57 13.29
CA LYS A 82 60.93 -53.95 13.05
C LYS A 82 60.13 -54.50 14.24
N ALA A 83 60.60 -54.29 15.47
CA ALA A 83 59.87 -54.70 16.69
C ALA A 83 58.52 -53.96 16.84
N SER A 84 58.46 -52.68 16.46
CA SER A 84 57.22 -51.91 16.42
C SER A 84 56.26 -52.41 15.33
N ALA A 85 56.77 -52.74 14.15
CA ALA A 85 55.97 -53.33 13.07
C ALA A 85 55.41 -54.70 13.46
N ALA A 86 56.21 -55.54 14.12
CA ALA A 86 55.76 -56.82 14.66
C ALA A 86 54.63 -56.66 15.70
N ARG A 87 54.78 -55.73 16.65
CA ARG A 87 53.73 -55.44 17.64
C ARG A 87 52.43 -54.95 16.98
N ARG A 88 52.53 -54.04 15.99
CA ARG A 88 51.35 -53.58 15.23
C ARG A 88 50.68 -54.71 14.45
N ALA A 89 51.45 -55.60 13.84
CA ALA A 89 50.91 -56.76 13.13
C ALA A 89 50.18 -57.72 14.09
N GLU A 90 50.71 -57.96 15.28
CA GLU A 90 50.06 -58.79 16.30
C GLU A 90 48.76 -58.15 16.83
N GLU A 91 48.76 -56.84 17.09
CA GLU A 91 47.56 -56.10 17.51
C GLU A 91 46.47 -56.08 16.42
N GLU A 92 46.87 -55.92 15.16
CA GLU A 92 45.94 -56.02 14.02
C GLU A 92 45.36 -57.42 13.89
N ALA A 93 46.16 -58.47 14.08
CA ALA A 93 45.69 -59.85 14.07
C ALA A 93 44.66 -60.10 15.20
N LYS A 94 44.94 -59.60 16.41
CA LYS A 94 44.01 -59.67 17.56
C LYS A 94 42.71 -58.92 17.29
N ARG A 95 42.77 -57.72 16.70
CA ARG A 95 41.57 -56.97 16.29
C ARG A 95 40.74 -57.71 15.24
N LYS A 96 41.38 -58.30 14.23
CA LYS A 96 40.69 -59.08 13.18
C LYS A 96 40.01 -60.32 13.76
N ALA A 97 40.67 -61.01 14.69
CA ALA A 97 40.07 -62.14 15.41
C ALA A 97 38.86 -61.70 16.25
N ALA A 98 39.00 -60.63 17.05
CA ALA A 98 37.90 -60.09 17.85
C ALA A 98 36.71 -59.62 17.01
N ALA A 99 36.96 -59.00 15.85
CA ALA A 99 35.91 -58.61 14.91
C ALA A 99 35.18 -59.83 14.35
N ARG A 100 35.93 -60.88 13.96
CA ARG A 100 35.34 -62.14 13.47
C ARG A 100 34.45 -62.80 14.53
N ASP A 101 34.88 -62.80 15.78
CA ASP A 101 34.12 -63.34 16.91
C ASP A 101 32.87 -62.50 17.22
N TYR A 102 32.97 -61.17 17.09
CA TYR A 102 31.81 -60.29 17.25
C TYR A 102 30.73 -60.57 16.18
N TYR A 103 31.14 -60.68 14.92
CA TYR A 103 30.20 -60.95 13.82
C TYR A 103 29.64 -62.37 13.86
N SER A 104 30.40 -63.36 14.34
CA SER A 104 29.88 -64.73 14.51
C SER A 104 28.79 -64.78 15.60
N ARG A 105 29.00 -64.10 16.74
CA ARG A 105 27.98 -63.97 17.79
C ARG A 105 26.73 -63.28 17.28
N LEU A 106 26.88 -62.17 16.56
CA LEU A 106 25.74 -61.43 16.00
C LEU A 106 24.92 -62.30 15.02
N ARG A 107 25.59 -63.14 14.23
CA ARG A 107 24.93 -64.07 13.30
C ARG A 107 24.15 -65.18 14.01
N THR A 108 24.59 -65.60 15.19
CA THR A 108 23.91 -66.63 15.99
C THR A 108 22.74 -66.10 16.83
N VAL A 109 22.66 -64.80 17.06
CA VAL A 109 21.51 -64.17 17.71
C VAL A 109 20.37 -64.12 16.70
N ARG A 110 19.49 -65.13 16.74
CA ARG A 110 18.18 -65.07 16.09
C ARG A 110 17.33 -64.05 16.84
N SER A 111 16.79 -63.05 16.16
CA SER A 111 15.73 -62.21 16.72
C SER A 111 14.53 -63.11 17.00
N ASN A 112 14.20 -63.34 18.27
CA ASN A 112 12.88 -63.86 18.65
C ASN A 112 11.85 -62.77 18.33
N THR A 113 11.45 -62.65 17.07
CA THR A 113 10.22 -61.97 16.72
C THR A 113 9.08 -62.87 17.17
N ASP A 114 8.53 -62.58 18.35
CA ASP A 114 7.31 -63.19 18.84
C ASP A 114 6.15 -62.78 17.91
N THR A 115 5.79 -63.67 16.99
CA THR A 115 4.71 -63.48 16.02
C THR A 115 3.35 -63.95 16.55
N LEU A 116 3.17 -64.07 17.88
CA LEU A 116 1.89 -64.49 18.49
C LEU A 116 0.91 -63.32 18.75
N MET A 117 0.72 -62.43 17.77
CA MET A 117 -0.36 -61.43 17.79
C MET A 117 -1.76 -62.01 17.48
N ASP A 118 -1.79 -63.28 17.06
CA ASP A 118 -2.98 -64.07 16.67
C ASP A 118 -3.51 -64.96 17.80
N THR A 119 -3.15 -64.67 19.05
CA THR A 119 -3.74 -65.38 20.20
C THR A 119 -5.13 -64.82 20.51
N GLU A 120 -6.09 -65.70 20.81
CA GLU A 120 -7.47 -65.34 21.14
C GLU A 120 -7.55 -64.34 22.31
N ALA A 121 -6.63 -64.45 23.28
CA ALA A 121 -6.51 -63.53 24.41
C ALA A 121 -6.19 -62.09 23.96
N ALA A 122 -5.31 -61.91 22.96
CA ALA A 122 -4.97 -60.60 22.42
C ALA A 122 -6.15 -60.00 21.64
N ALA A 123 -6.92 -60.83 20.92
CA ALA A 123 -8.13 -60.39 20.23
C ALA A 123 -9.23 -59.94 21.22
N ILE A 124 -9.43 -60.66 22.33
CA ILE A 124 -10.37 -60.31 23.39
C ILE A 124 -9.96 -59.01 24.09
N ALA A 125 -8.67 -58.83 24.40
CA ALA A 125 -8.19 -57.59 25.02
C ALA A 125 -8.43 -56.37 24.11
N ARG A 126 -8.21 -56.50 22.80
CA ARG A 126 -8.48 -55.44 21.82
C ARG A 126 -9.97 -55.11 21.72
N SER A 127 -10.84 -56.13 21.70
CA SER A 127 -12.29 -55.91 21.61
C SER A 127 -12.84 -55.24 22.87
N GLN A 128 -12.36 -55.62 24.05
CA GLN A 128 -12.70 -54.98 25.33
C GLN A 128 -12.23 -53.52 25.38
N MET A 129 -10.99 -53.23 24.97
CA MET A 129 -10.51 -51.85 24.89
C MET A 129 -11.29 -51.01 23.88
N ALA A 130 -11.67 -51.57 22.74
CA ALA A 130 -12.51 -50.88 21.76
C ALA A 130 -13.90 -50.59 22.33
N ALA A 131 -14.51 -51.53 23.06
CA ALA A 131 -15.80 -51.35 23.72
C ALA A 131 -15.73 -50.26 24.80
N MET A 132 -14.71 -50.28 25.65
CA MET A 132 -14.49 -49.25 26.68
C MET A 132 -14.26 -47.87 26.06
N SER A 133 -13.49 -47.80 24.97
CA SER A 133 -13.25 -46.54 24.24
C SER A 133 -14.54 -45.98 23.63
N ARG A 134 -15.39 -46.83 23.04
CA ARG A 134 -16.71 -46.43 22.52
C ARG A 134 -17.63 -45.95 23.64
N ALA A 135 -17.66 -46.66 24.77
CA ALA A 135 -18.47 -46.28 25.92
C ALA A 135 -18.04 -44.91 26.49
N ARG A 136 -16.72 -44.67 26.61
CA ARG A 136 -16.19 -43.37 27.05
C ARG A 136 -16.59 -42.24 26.08
N ARG A 137 -16.42 -42.45 24.78
CA ARG A 137 -16.80 -41.45 23.76
C ARG A 137 -18.30 -41.17 23.76
N ALA A 138 -19.13 -42.19 23.98
CA ALA A 138 -20.57 -42.01 24.09
C ALA A 138 -20.95 -41.19 25.33
N ALA A 139 -20.33 -41.46 26.49
CA ALA A 139 -20.55 -40.69 27.71
C ALA A 139 -20.14 -39.21 27.54
N GLU A 140 -18.94 -38.96 26.99
CA GLU A 140 -18.43 -37.62 26.71
C GLU A 140 -19.32 -36.86 25.71
N ALA A 141 -19.85 -37.54 24.70
CA ALA A 141 -20.79 -36.95 23.75
C ALA A 141 -22.12 -36.51 24.42
N GLU A 142 -22.63 -37.27 25.38
CA GLU A 142 -23.83 -36.88 26.14
C GLU A 142 -23.56 -35.71 27.09
N GLU A 143 -22.39 -35.65 27.73
CA GLU A 143 -21.98 -34.51 28.55
C GLU A 143 -21.90 -33.22 27.72
N ILE A 144 -21.20 -33.27 26.59
CA ILE A 144 -21.09 -32.14 25.66
C ILE A 144 -22.48 -31.69 25.18
N ARG A 145 -23.41 -32.61 24.92
CA ARG A 145 -24.79 -32.26 24.54
C ARG A 145 -25.52 -31.50 25.65
N ARG A 146 -25.39 -31.94 26.91
CA ARG A 146 -25.99 -31.26 28.07
C ARG A 146 -25.39 -29.88 28.31
N GLU A 147 -24.08 -29.75 28.20
CA GLU A 147 -23.40 -28.45 28.36
C GLU A 147 -23.82 -27.48 27.25
N ASN A 148 -23.90 -27.95 26.02
CA ASN A 148 -24.36 -27.14 24.89
C ASN A 148 -25.83 -26.71 25.02
N SER A 149 -26.72 -27.58 25.51
CA SER A 149 -28.11 -27.18 25.76
C SER A 149 -28.19 -26.14 26.87
N ALA A 150 -27.46 -26.32 27.96
CA ALA A 150 -27.41 -25.36 29.07
C ALA A 150 -26.82 -24.01 28.63
N MET A 151 -25.77 -24.01 27.81
CA MET A 151 -25.19 -22.77 27.28
C MET A 151 -26.15 -22.05 26.34
N LYS A 152 -26.85 -22.79 25.46
CA LYS A 152 -27.89 -22.21 24.60
C LYS A 152 -29.02 -21.57 25.40
N GLU A 153 -29.45 -22.18 26.49
CA GLU A 153 -30.46 -21.61 27.38
C GLU A 153 -29.97 -20.33 28.06
N ARG A 154 -28.73 -20.32 28.56
CA ARG A 154 -28.12 -19.10 29.12
C ARG A 154 -28.07 -17.98 28.10
N ILE A 155 -27.58 -18.26 26.90
CA ILE A 155 -27.50 -17.26 25.82
C ILE A 155 -28.89 -16.74 25.46
N ARG A 156 -29.90 -17.63 25.37
CA ARG A 156 -31.28 -17.22 25.09
C ARG A 156 -31.84 -16.29 26.16
N ASN A 157 -31.49 -16.51 27.42
CA ASN A 157 -31.97 -15.73 28.56
C ASN A 157 -31.15 -14.45 28.81
N VAL A 158 -30.01 -14.28 28.14
CA VAL A 158 -29.26 -13.03 28.17
C VAL A 158 -29.93 -12.05 27.20
N VAL A 159 -30.63 -11.07 27.78
CA VAL A 159 -31.09 -9.90 27.04
C VAL A 159 -29.93 -8.91 26.97
N SER A 160 -29.59 -8.44 25.78
CA SER A 160 -28.64 -7.34 25.63
C SER A 160 -29.24 -6.10 26.29
N LEU A 161 -28.67 -5.69 27.43
CA LEU A 161 -28.95 -4.38 28.02
C LEU A 161 -28.24 -3.35 27.13
N THR A 162 -28.93 -2.89 26.10
CA THR A 162 -28.50 -1.68 25.39
C THR A 162 -28.85 -0.52 26.29
N ASP A 163 -27.84 0.18 26.78
CA ASP A 163 -28.02 1.45 27.44
C ASP A 163 -28.59 2.45 26.43
N VAL A 164 -29.83 2.88 26.64
CA VAL A 164 -30.55 3.82 25.77
C VAL A 164 -30.58 5.22 26.41
N ASP A 165 -29.94 5.40 27.57
CA ASP A 165 -29.87 6.71 28.20
C ASP A 165 -28.73 7.54 27.61
N ILE A 166 -29.09 8.45 26.72
CA ILE A 166 -28.17 9.40 26.11
C ILE A 166 -27.90 10.62 27.01
N SER A 167 -28.53 10.71 28.19
CA SER A 167 -28.33 11.81 29.14
C SER A 167 -27.08 11.63 30.01
N ASP A 168 -26.52 10.42 30.01
CA ASP A 168 -25.32 10.05 30.79
C ASP A 168 -24.01 10.47 30.09
N GLU A 169 -24.08 10.80 28.81
CA GLU A 169 -22.92 11.24 28.04
C GLU A 169 -22.81 12.77 28.13
N VAL A 170 -21.63 13.26 28.53
CA VAL A 170 -21.11 14.64 28.36
C VAL A 170 -21.50 15.29 27.00
N ALA A 171 -21.83 14.48 25.99
CA ALA A 171 -22.40 14.91 24.72
C ALA A 171 -23.80 15.58 24.81
N GLY A 172 -24.66 15.20 25.75
CA GLY A 172 -25.98 15.81 25.98
C GLY A 172 -25.87 17.26 26.45
N GLU A 173 -25.14 17.49 27.53
CA GLU A 173 -24.85 18.85 28.06
C GLU A 173 -24.16 19.72 27.00
N ALA A 174 -23.20 19.17 26.24
CA ALA A 174 -22.53 19.90 25.17
C ALA A 174 -23.47 20.32 24.03
N ARG A 175 -24.50 19.54 23.73
CA ARG A 175 -25.53 19.90 22.73
C ARG A 175 -26.43 21.01 23.24
N GLU A 176 -26.87 20.94 24.50
CA GLU A 176 -27.70 21.98 25.11
C GLU A 176 -26.96 23.32 25.20
N MET A 177 -25.70 23.31 25.63
CA MET A 177 -24.86 24.52 25.64
C MET A 177 -24.70 25.11 24.23
N LYS A 178 -24.42 24.29 23.22
CA LYS A 178 -24.31 24.77 21.83
C LYS A 178 -25.63 25.29 21.28
N ALA A 179 -26.76 24.69 21.65
CA ALA A 179 -28.08 25.16 21.26
C ALA A 179 -28.38 26.53 21.88
N ALA A 180 -28.10 26.70 23.18
CA ALA A 180 -28.23 27.98 23.88
C ALA A 180 -27.32 29.07 23.26
N GLU A 181 -26.06 28.74 22.99
CA GLU A 181 -25.12 29.66 22.33
C GLU A 181 -25.56 30.05 20.91
N SER A 182 -26.11 29.09 20.15
CA SER A 182 -26.65 29.37 18.81
C SER A 182 -27.85 30.32 18.87
N MET A 183 -28.76 30.11 19.81
CA MET A 183 -29.91 30.97 20.04
C MET A 183 -29.49 32.38 20.46
N ALA A 184 -28.52 32.51 21.37
CA ALA A 184 -27.98 33.81 21.78
C ALA A 184 -27.34 34.57 20.60
N ARG A 185 -26.57 33.88 19.75
CA ARG A 185 -25.98 34.47 18.54
C ARG A 185 -27.04 34.93 17.54
N ARG A 186 -28.10 34.13 17.31
CA ARG A 186 -29.22 34.51 16.44
C ARG A 186 -29.94 35.73 16.97
N GLN A 187 -30.23 35.78 18.27
CA GLN A 187 -30.89 36.94 18.88
C GLN A 187 -30.04 38.20 18.76
N ALA A 188 -28.74 38.12 19.02
CA ALA A 188 -27.81 39.24 18.85
C ALA A 188 -27.74 39.74 17.39
N GLN A 189 -27.79 38.84 16.41
CA GLN A 189 -27.84 39.21 14.99
C GLN A 189 -29.16 39.90 14.63
N ILE A 190 -30.29 39.38 15.13
CA ILE A 190 -31.61 40.00 14.92
C ILE A 190 -31.62 41.44 15.44
N GLU A 191 -31.10 41.67 16.65
CA GLU A 191 -31.05 43.01 17.22
C GLU A 191 -30.12 43.94 16.43
N LYS A 192 -28.96 43.47 15.96
CA LYS A 192 -28.08 44.26 15.07
C LYS A 192 -28.79 44.65 13.78
N ILE A 193 -29.46 43.71 13.13
CA ILE A 193 -30.18 43.96 11.88
C ILE A 193 -31.33 44.95 12.10
N LYS A 194 -32.04 44.89 13.23
CA LYS A 194 -33.07 45.88 13.57
C LYS A 194 -32.48 47.29 13.67
N VAL A 195 -31.39 47.45 14.42
CA VAL A 195 -30.72 48.75 14.58
C VAL A 195 -30.22 49.29 13.23
N GLU A 196 -29.61 48.44 12.40
CA GLU A 196 -29.16 48.83 11.05
C GLU A 196 -30.33 49.25 10.15
N ASN A 197 -31.44 48.50 10.18
CA ASN A 197 -32.63 48.82 9.40
C ASN A 197 -33.28 50.13 9.85
N GLU A 198 -33.31 50.41 11.16
CA GLU A 198 -33.79 51.68 11.69
C GLU A 198 -32.90 52.84 11.25
N ALA A 199 -31.57 52.68 11.31
CA ALA A 199 -30.63 53.68 10.84
C ALA A 199 -30.77 53.96 9.33
N ILE A 200 -30.97 52.93 8.51
CA ILE A 200 -31.22 53.08 7.06
C ILE A 200 -32.54 53.81 6.83
N ARG A 201 -33.62 53.45 7.55
CA ARG A 201 -34.91 54.13 7.43
C ARG A 201 -34.81 55.60 7.80
N GLN A 202 -34.07 55.95 8.84
CA GLN A 202 -33.83 57.36 9.20
C GLN A 202 -33.03 58.09 8.12
N ARG A 203 -31.99 57.47 7.55
CA ARG A 203 -31.23 58.06 6.44
C ARG A 203 -32.10 58.28 5.20
N LEU A 204 -32.96 57.32 4.86
CA LEU A 204 -33.89 57.44 3.74
C LEU A 204 -34.97 58.49 4.00
N ALA A 205 -35.50 58.59 5.22
CA ALA A 205 -36.46 59.63 5.58
C ALA A 205 -35.85 61.04 5.50
N ASN A 206 -34.57 61.17 5.84
CA ASN A 206 -33.83 62.44 5.73
C ASN A 206 -33.32 62.71 4.31
N ALA A 207 -33.26 61.69 3.45
CA ALA A 207 -32.89 61.83 2.05
C ALA A 207 -34.08 62.39 1.27
N LYS A 208 -34.14 63.72 1.15
CA LYS A 208 -35.10 64.39 0.28
C LYS A 208 -34.69 64.13 -1.17
N ALA A 209 -35.57 63.55 -1.97
CA ALA A 209 -35.36 63.45 -3.42
C ALA A 209 -35.29 64.88 -3.97
N VAL A 210 -34.15 65.25 -4.56
CA VAL A 210 -34.05 66.45 -5.40
C VAL A 210 -34.57 66.03 -6.77
N THR A 211 -35.89 66.05 -6.92
CA THR A 211 -36.50 66.03 -8.24
C THR A 211 -36.47 67.48 -8.73
N ASP A 212 -35.57 67.74 -9.67
CA ASP A 212 -35.59 68.97 -10.45
C ASP A 212 -36.74 68.86 -11.47
N ASP A 213 -37.70 69.76 -11.40
CA ASP A 213 -38.95 69.70 -12.20
C ASP A 213 -38.83 70.48 -13.52
N ASP A 214 -37.75 71.25 -13.72
CA ASP A 214 -37.51 72.02 -14.93
C ASP A 214 -36.28 71.47 -15.70
N VAL A 215 -36.52 70.90 -16.88
CA VAL A 215 -35.46 70.33 -17.76
C VAL A 215 -34.94 71.41 -18.74
N LEU A 216 -35.42 72.64 -18.63
CA LEU A 216 -35.14 73.74 -19.58
C LEU A 216 -33.93 74.59 -19.17
N ASP A 217 -33.61 74.59 -17.89
CA ASP A 217 -32.48 75.21 -17.18
C ASP A 217 -31.29 74.26 -17.03
N ASP A 218 -31.49 72.98 -17.33
CA ASP A 218 -30.40 72.03 -17.49
C ASP A 218 -29.39 72.52 -18.54
N VAL A 219 -28.15 72.67 -18.10
CA VAL A 219 -27.02 73.05 -18.95
C VAL A 219 -26.30 71.76 -19.32
N MET A 220 -26.28 71.43 -20.62
CA MET A 220 -25.48 70.31 -21.09
C MET A 220 -23.98 70.62 -20.95
N GLU A 221 -23.17 69.58 -20.82
CA GLU A 221 -21.71 69.66 -20.81
C GLU A 221 -21.22 70.48 -22.02
N GLY A 222 -20.62 71.65 -21.75
CA GLY A 222 -20.30 72.66 -22.78
C GLY A 222 -21.09 73.98 -22.70
N GLY A 223 -21.92 74.18 -21.66
CA GLY A 223 -22.48 75.49 -21.31
C GLY A 223 -23.71 75.91 -22.11
N LYS A 224 -24.33 75.00 -22.88
CA LYS A 224 -25.52 75.29 -23.69
C LYS A 224 -26.77 74.74 -23.00
N ALA A 225 -27.78 75.59 -22.80
CA ALA A 225 -29.07 75.19 -22.25
C ALA A 225 -29.76 74.16 -23.17
N VAL A 226 -30.34 73.10 -22.59
CA VAL A 226 -31.04 72.02 -23.30
C VAL A 226 -32.14 72.57 -24.23
N GLY A 227 -32.85 73.61 -23.79
CA GLY A 227 -33.87 74.29 -24.60
C GLY A 227 -33.33 74.86 -25.93
N ALA A 228 -32.13 75.47 -25.92
CA ALA A 228 -31.51 76.02 -27.13
C ALA A 228 -31.08 74.94 -28.13
N ALA A 229 -30.57 73.80 -27.62
CA ALA A 229 -30.21 72.66 -28.46
C ALA A 229 -31.43 72.08 -29.19
N ARG A 230 -32.57 71.98 -28.52
CA ARG A 230 -33.81 71.46 -29.13
C ARG A 230 -34.35 72.36 -30.24
N ILE A 231 -34.28 73.68 -30.07
CA ILE A 231 -34.68 74.65 -31.09
C ILE A 231 -33.78 74.53 -32.33
N ALA A 232 -32.47 74.44 -32.13
CA ALA A 232 -31.51 74.26 -33.22
C ALA A 232 -31.76 72.96 -34.00
N MET A 233 -31.95 71.83 -33.31
CA MET A 233 -32.25 70.55 -33.97
C MET A 233 -33.57 70.57 -34.76
N SER A 234 -34.58 71.30 -34.27
CA SER A 234 -35.84 71.48 -34.98
C SER A 234 -35.65 72.29 -36.27
N ALA A 235 -34.88 73.37 -36.22
CA ALA A 235 -34.54 74.17 -37.39
C ALA A 235 -33.76 73.35 -38.43
N ASP A 236 -32.76 72.59 -38.00
CA ASP A 236 -31.98 71.70 -38.88
C ASP A 236 -32.85 70.60 -39.51
N SER A 237 -33.82 70.07 -38.77
CA SER A 237 -34.77 69.08 -39.31
C SER A 237 -35.66 69.69 -40.38
N LYS A 238 -36.16 70.91 -40.17
CA LYS A 238 -36.97 71.63 -41.17
C LYS A 238 -36.14 71.95 -42.42
N ALA A 239 -34.91 72.39 -42.26
CA ALA A 239 -34.00 72.67 -43.37
C ALA A 239 -33.71 71.40 -44.20
N ARG A 240 -33.42 70.27 -43.55
CA ARG A 240 -33.21 68.98 -44.23
C ARG A 240 -34.45 68.52 -45.01
N LYS A 241 -35.64 68.65 -44.42
CA LYS A 241 -36.90 68.31 -45.11
C LYS A 241 -37.15 69.21 -46.33
N ALA A 242 -36.85 70.50 -46.22
CA ALA A 242 -36.99 71.44 -47.33
C ALA A 242 -36.01 71.12 -48.47
N GLN A 243 -34.74 70.80 -48.15
CA GLN A 243 -33.73 70.37 -49.12
C GLN A 243 -34.14 69.07 -49.82
N ALA A 244 -34.59 68.07 -49.06
CA ALA A 244 -35.06 66.81 -49.62
C ALA A 244 -36.27 67.01 -50.55
N ALA A 245 -37.20 67.89 -50.21
CA ALA A 245 -38.34 68.22 -51.07
C ALA A 245 -37.91 68.91 -52.38
N GLN A 246 -36.93 69.80 -52.33
CA GLN A 246 -36.37 70.43 -53.54
C GLN A 246 -35.69 69.40 -54.44
N GLN A 247 -34.90 68.51 -53.86
CA GLN A 247 -34.19 67.45 -54.59
C GLN A 247 -35.17 66.48 -55.28
N LEU A 248 -36.20 66.01 -54.56
CA LEU A 248 -37.24 65.16 -55.14
C LEU A 248 -37.98 65.87 -56.28
N ASN A 249 -38.22 67.18 -56.18
CA ASN A 249 -38.87 67.94 -57.24
C ASN A 249 -37.98 68.07 -58.49
N SER A 250 -36.66 68.26 -58.34
CA SER A 250 -35.74 68.22 -59.48
C SER A 250 -35.66 66.83 -60.11
N GLU A 251 -35.56 65.77 -59.31
CA GLU A 251 -35.49 64.39 -59.79
C GLU A 251 -36.78 64.00 -60.54
N ASN A 252 -37.95 64.39 -60.02
CA ASN A 252 -39.23 64.17 -60.70
C ASN A 252 -39.31 64.89 -62.04
N LYS A 253 -38.85 66.15 -62.14
CA LYS A 253 -38.80 66.89 -63.41
C LYS A 253 -37.86 66.23 -64.42
N GLU A 254 -36.71 65.72 -63.97
CA GLU A 254 -35.80 64.97 -64.83
C GLU A 254 -36.41 63.66 -65.32
N LEU A 255 -37.06 62.91 -64.43
CA LEU A 255 -37.79 61.69 -64.78
C LEU A 255 -38.87 61.97 -65.82
N THR A 256 -39.67 63.03 -65.64
CA THR A 256 -40.67 63.44 -66.63
C THR A 256 -40.04 63.77 -67.98
N ARG A 257 -38.89 64.48 -68.01
CA ARG A 257 -38.16 64.74 -69.27
C ARG A 257 -37.64 63.46 -69.92
N ARG A 258 -37.11 62.52 -69.14
CA ARG A 258 -36.64 61.22 -69.66
C ARG A 258 -37.80 60.44 -70.27
N ILE A 259 -38.94 60.35 -69.57
CA ILE A 259 -40.15 59.69 -70.06
C ILE A 259 -40.64 60.34 -71.37
N ALA A 260 -40.65 61.69 -71.45
CA ALA A 260 -41.06 62.39 -72.66
C ALA A 260 -40.10 62.16 -73.84
N ASN A 261 -38.80 62.00 -73.58
CA ASN A 261 -37.78 61.76 -74.61
C ASN A 261 -37.62 60.28 -74.98
N THR A 262 -38.22 59.36 -74.23
CA THR A 262 -38.27 57.93 -74.57
C THR A 262 -39.50 57.66 -75.42
N THR A 263 -39.33 57.57 -76.73
CA THR A 263 -40.31 56.95 -77.63
C THR A 263 -40.03 55.44 -77.70
N SER A 264 -41.08 54.63 -77.56
CA SER A 264 -41.00 53.18 -77.71
C SER A 264 -40.66 52.82 -79.15
N LYS A 265 -39.64 51.98 -79.37
CA LYS A 265 -39.26 51.43 -80.69
C LYS A 265 -40.19 50.29 -81.13
N THR A 266 -41.49 50.46 -80.91
CA THR A 266 -42.53 49.48 -81.21
C THR A 266 -43.45 50.10 -82.26
N ASP A 267 -43.18 49.72 -83.51
CA ASP A 267 -44.11 49.55 -84.62
C ASP A 267 -45.49 50.18 -84.38
N ASP A 268 -45.71 51.36 -84.96
CA ASP A 268 -46.98 52.09 -84.91
C ASP A 268 -48.09 51.40 -85.74
N GLY A 269 -48.02 50.08 -85.98
CA GLY A 269 -49.09 49.25 -86.52
C GLY A 269 -49.61 49.59 -87.94
N ASP A 270 -49.11 50.68 -88.52
CA ASP A 270 -49.65 51.28 -89.75
C ASP A 270 -48.88 50.84 -91.00
N GLY A 271 -47.90 49.93 -90.86
CA GLY A 271 -47.35 49.14 -91.96
C GLY A 271 -46.70 49.92 -93.12
N ASN A 272 -46.42 51.22 -92.97
CA ASN A 272 -45.74 52.02 -93.99
C ASN A 272 -44.36 52.42 -93.49
N GLN A 273 -43.35 51.65 -93.91
CA GLN A 273 -41.97 52.07 -93.84
C GLN A 273 -41.64 52.99 -95.01
N PHE A 274 -41.14 54.18 -94.71
CA PHE A 274 -40.14 54.87 -95.54
C PHE A 274 -38.87 55.01 -94.71
#